data_AF-A0A1U7PU91-F1
#
_entry.id   AF-A0A1U7PU91-F1
#
_cell.length_a   1.000
_cell.length_b   1.000
_cell.length_c   1.000
_cell.angle_alpha   90.00
_cell.angle_beta   90.00
_cell.angle_gamma   90.00
#
_symmetry.space_group_name_H-M   'P 1'
#
loop_
_entity.id
_entity.type
_entity.pdbx_description
1 polymer ?
#
loop_
_entity_poly.entity_id
_entity_poly.type
_entity_poly.pdbx_seq_one_letter_code
_entity_poly.pdbx_strand_id
1 'polypeptide(L)'
;MKKNTLFPLLFLTVFVFGMLSFTSNKKVIAVVFNKEMTKQDLMSLQKNLKDKNIILVFNKMKFVKNKLSYIDFSIDFGDGFSGTSKSEITKSKEIGFLRDYNENADQPFIIGDLR
;
A
#
# COMPACT_ATOMS: atom_id res chain seq x y z
N MET A 1 -32.68 -66.89 -19.14
CA MET A 1 -33.00 -66.72 -17.69
C MET A 1 -31.65 -66.52 -17.00
N LYS A 2 -31.31 -65.42 -16.34
CA LYS A 2 -31.95 -64.70 -15.23
C LYS A 2 -31.43 -63.26 -15.29
N LYS A 3 -32.31 -62.25 -15.29
CA LYS A 3 -31.93 -60.83 -15.17
C LYS A 3 -31.76 -60.54 -13.68
N ASN A 4 -30.54 -60.24 -13.23
CA ASN A 4 -30.31 -59.78 -11.87
C ASN A 4 -30.52 -58.27 -11.80
N THR A 5 -31.68 -57.89 -11.28
CA THR A 5 -31.95 -56.59 -10.67
C THR A 5 -31.16 -56.47 -9.37
N LEU A 6 -30.46 -55.36 -9.13
CA LEU A 6 -30.30 -54.74 -7.80
C LEU A 6 -29.91 -53.26 -7.98
N PHE A 7 -30.59 -52.42 -7.21
CA PHE A 7 -30.74 -50.96 -7.32
C PHE A 7 -29.68 -50.21 -6.47
N PRO A 8 -29.68 -48.86 -6.42
CA PRO A 8 -28.57 -47.98 -6.78
C PRO A 8 -27.63 -47.61 -5.62
N LEU A 9 -26.38 -47.23 -5.92
CA LEU A 9 -25.50 -46.57 -4.96
C LEU A 9 -25.44 -45.08 -5.26
N LEU A 10 -26.22 -44.33 -4.49
CA LEU A 10 -26.26 -42.88 -4.43
C LEU A 10 -24.91 -42.34 -3.93
N PHE A 11 -24.01 -41.93 -4.81
CA PHE A 11 -22.85 -41.11 -4.43
C PHE A 11 -23.17 -39.64 -4.72
N LEU A 12 -23.83 -39.02 -3.74
CA LEU A 12 -24.01 -37.59 -3.65
C LEU A 12 -22.67 -36.95 -3.24
N THR A 13 -21.78 -36.66 -4.19
CA THR A 13 -20.62 -35.80 -3.91
C THR A 13 -21.05 -34.35 -4.01
N VAL A 14 -21.58 -33.82 -2.91
CA VAL A 14 -21.72 -32.37 -2.74
C VAL A 14 -20.32 -31.83 -2.46
N PHE A 15 -19.63 -31.33 -3.49
CA PHE A 15 -18.49 -30.45 -3.27
C PHE A 15 -19.03 -29.09 -2.83
N VAL A 16 -19.20 -28.93 -1.51
CA VAL A 16 -19.30 -27.61 -0.90
C VAL A 16 -17.91 -26.99 -1.01
N PHE A 17 -17.63 -26.28 -2.10
CA PHE A 17 -16.56 -25.28 -2.09
C PHE A 17 -17.05 -24.15 -1.18
N GLY A 18 -16.82 -24.33 0.12
CA GLY A 18 -17.01 -23.29 1.11
C GLY A 18 -16.20 -22.09 0.67
N MET A 19 -16.87 -20.95 0.53
CA MET A 19 -16.23 -19.67 0.29
C MET A 19 -15.15 -19.46 1.35
N LEU A 20 -13.88 -19.53 0.94
CA LEU A 20 -12.81 -18.96 1.74
C LEU A 20 -12.96 -17.44 1.62
N SER A 21 -13.71 -16.87 2.56
CA SER A 21 -13.69 -15.44 2.82
C SER A 21 -12.30 -15.08 3.34
N PHE A 22 -11.39 -14.71 2.45
CA PHE A 22 -10.13 -14.10 2.84
C PHE A 22 -10.43 -12.76 3.48
N THR A 23 -10.26 -12.69 4.80
CA THR A 23 -10.19 -11.43 5.53
C THR A 23 -8.97 -10.65 5.02
N SER A 24 -9.22 -9.61 4.22
CA SER A 24 -8.18 -8.71 3.73
C SER A 24 -7.65 -7.89 4.89
N ASN A 25 -6.64 -8.41 5.58
CA ASN A 25 -5.74 -7.59 6.39
C ASN A 25 -4.95 -6.73 5.40
N LYS A 26 -5.50 -5.57 5.04
CA LYS A 26 -4.88 -4.65 4.06
C LYS A 26 -3.51 -4.22 4.56
N LYS A 27 -2.46 -4.83 4.00
CA LYS A 27 -1.07 -4.43 4.21
C LYS A 27 -0.80 -3.26 3.26
N VAL A 28 -1.14 -2.06 3.68
CA VAL A 28 -0.93 -0.83 2.88
C VAL A 28 -0.09 0.14 3.69
N ILE A 29 0.91 0.72 3.04
CA ILE A 29 1.69 1.83 3.57
C ILE A 29 1.37 3.05 2.72
N ALA A 30 0.77 4.06 3.32
CA ALA A 30 0.43 5.31 2.65
C ALA A 30 0.92 6.49 3.49
N VAL A 31 1.57 7.44 2.83
CA VAL A 31 2.07 8.67 3.44
C VAL A 31 1.67 9.83 2.54
N VAL A 32 1.05 10.84 3.14
CA VAL A 32 0.71 12.10 2.47
C VAL A 32 1.41 13.23 3.21
N PHE A 33 2.24 13.97 2.50
CA PHE A 33 2.92 15.15 3.03
C PHE A 33 1.96 16.34 3.02
N ASN A 34 1.78 16.97 4.18
CA ASN A 34 0.91 18.14 4.31
C ASN A 34 1.66 19.34 4.89
N LYS A 35 1.02 20.51 4.82
CA LYS A 35 1.64 21.79 5.22
C LYS A 35 1.98 21.88 6.70
N GLU A 36 1.27 21.16 7.55
CA GLU A 36 1.42 21.25 9.00
C GLU A 36 2.53 20.34 9.53
N MET A 37 3.05 19.42 8.71
CA MET A 37 4.20 18.59 9.07
C MET A 37 5.42 19.46 9.32
N THR A 38 5.99 19.30 10.52
CA THR A 38 7.24 19.95 10.90
C THR A 38 8.45 19.14 10.43
N LYS A 39 9.64 19.75 10.48
CA LYS A 39 10.88 19.02 10.24
C LYS A 39 11.01 17.80 11.16
N GLN A 40 10.61 17.91 12.42
CA GLN A 40 10.69 16.81 13.39
C GLN A 40 9.75 15.65 13.02
N ASP A 41 8.54 15.96 12.54
CA ASP A 41 7.59 14.93 12.08
C ASP A 41 8.18 14.15 10.91
N LEU A 42 8.77 14.85 9.94
CA LEU A 42 9.40 14.22 8.77
C LEU A 42 10.60 13.34 9.16
N MET A 43 11.45 13.80 10.08
CA MET A 43 12.57 12.97 10.59
C MET A 43 12.06 11.74 11.35
N SER A 44 10.99 11.90 12.13
CA SER A 44 10.36 10.78 12.86
C SER A 44 9.75 9.78 11.89
N LEU A 45 9.07 10.26 10.84
CA LEU A 45 8.54 9.44 9.75
C LEU A 45 9.67 8.66 9.06
N GLN A 46 10.75 9.33 8.68
CA GLN A 46 11.90 8.69 8.04
C GLN A 46 12.47 7.57 8.92
N LYS A 47 12.62 7.82 10.22
CA LYS A 47 13.08 6.80 11.18
C LYS A 47 12.10 5.62 11.26
N ASN A 48 10.80 5.89 11.40
CA ASN A 48 9.76 4.85 11.52
C ASN A 48 9.69 3.95 10.29
N LEU A 49 9.95 4.50 9.10
CA LEU A 49 10.03 3.74 7.85
C LEU A 49 11.32 2.92 7.79
N LYS A 50 12.45 3.49 8.20
CA LYS A 50 13.72 2.77 8.27
C LYS A 50 13.64 1.54 9.18
N ASP A 51 12.94 1.65 10.31
CA ASP A 51 12.70 0.54 11.24
C ASP A 51 11.86 -0.60 10.60
N LYS A 52 11.24 -0.35 9.43
CA LYS A 52 10.50 -1.32 8.62
C LYS A 52 11.26 -1.75 7.35
N ASN A 53 12.56 -1.44 7.26
CA ASN A 53 13.40 -1.64 6.06
C ASN A 53 12.95 -0.82 4.83
N ILE A 54 12.26 0.30 5.06
CA ILE A 54 11.84 1.23 4.00
C ILE A 54 12.70 2.48 4.07
N ILE A 55 13.40 2.80 2.99
CA ILE A 55 14.34 3.91 2.93
C ILE A 55 13.65 5.13 2.34
N LEU A 56 13.27 6.08 3.18
CA LEU A 56 12.84 7.42 2.77
C LEU A 56 14.03 8.39 2.85
N VAL A 57 14.29 9.13 1.79
CA VAL A 57 15.30 10.18 1.73
C VAL A 57 14.62 11.49 1.33
N PHE A 58 14.85 12.55 2.09
CA PHE A 58 14.44 13.90 1.70
C PHE A 58 15.62 14.62 1.06
N ASN A 59 15.63 14.70 -0.28
CA ASN A 59 16.68 15.39 -1.04
C ASN A 59 16.61 16.90 -0.80
N LYS A 60 15.39 17.44 -0.67
CA LYS A 60 15.16 18.86 -0.37
C LYS A 60 13.83 19.06 0.34
N MET A 61 13.84 19.91 1.36
CA MET A 61 12.62 20.38 2.03
C MET A 61 12.69 21.91 2.14
N LYS A 62 11.56 22.58 1.94
CA LYS A 62 11.43 24.00 2.25
C LYS A 62 10.26 24.22 3.19
N PHE A 63 10.45 25.18 4.10
CA PHE A 63 9.44 25.60 5.05
C PHE A 63 9.22 27.10 4.93
N VAL A 64 7.96 27.53 4.98
CA VAL A 64 7.56 28.94 5.02
C VAL A 64 6.70 29.14 6.26
N LYS A 65 7.11 30.06 7.14
CA LYS A 65 6.43 30.28 8.44
C LYS A 65 6.25 28.97 9.23
N ASN A 66 7.30 28.14 9.27
CA ASN A 66 7.32 26.82 9.90
C ASN A 66 6.38 25.76 9.31
N LYS A 67 5.78 26.02 8.13
CA LYS A 67 4.93 25.08 7.40
C LYS A 67 5.65 24.50 6.20
N LEU A 68 5.52 23.20 5.96
CA LEU A 68 6.10 22.55 4.80
C LEU A 68 5.51 23.16 3.52
N SER A 69 6.36 23.67 2.64
CA SER A 69 5.95 24.32 1.39
C SER A 69 6.46 23.60 0.14
N TYR A 70 7.51 22.81 0.27
CA TYR A 70 8.08 22.04 -0.84
C TYR A 70 8.78 20.80 -0.31
N ILE A 71 8.68 19.71 -1.08
CA ILE A 71 9.37 18.46 -0.82
C ILE A 71 9.96 17.88 -2.10
N ASP A 72 11.15 17.30 -1.98
CA ASP A 72 11.82 16.44 -2.95
C ASP A 72 12.30 15.22 -2.18
N PHE A 73 11.80 14.05 -2.55
CA PHE A 73 12.03 12.82 -1.81
C PHE A 73 12.21 11.60 -2.72
N SER A 74 12.90 10.61 -2.17
CA SER A 74 13.11 9.29 -2.76
C SER A 74 12.66 8.23 -1.76
N ILE A 75 12.02 7.18 -2.25
CA ILE A 75 11.54 6.05 -1.44
C ILE A 75 12.02 4.74 -2.06
N ASP A 76 12.44 3.81 -1.22
CA ASP A 76 12.71 2.42 -1.57
C ASP A 76 12.09 1.51 -0.52
N PHE A 77 11.18 0.63 -0.95
CA PHE A 77 10.48 -0.31 -0.09
C PHE A 77 11.26 -1.61 0.17
N GLY A 78 12.40 -1.81 -0.49
CA GLY A 78 13.22 -3.03 -0.36
C GLY A 78 12.61 -4.28 -1.00
N ASP A 79 11.48 -4.14 -1.69
CA ASP A 79 10.73 -5.21 -2.35
C ASP A 79 10.73 -5.07 -3.89
N GLY A 80 11.64 -4.25 -4.41
CA GLY A 80 11.73 -3.90 -5.83
C GLY A 80 10.93 -2.67 -6.23
N PHE A 81 10.08 -2.12 -5.35
CA PHE A 81 9.41 -0.85 -5.60
C PHE A 81 10.18 0.33 -4.99
N SER A 82 10.56 1.25 -5.86
CA SER A 82 11.22 2.50 -5.49
C SER A 82 10.83 3.63 -6.44
N GLY A 83 11.06 4.86 -6.02
CA GLY A 83 10.80 6.02 -6.86
C GLY A 83 11.22 7.33 -6.24
N THR A 84 11.15 8.40 -7.03
CA THR A 84 11.41 9.76 -6.56
C THR A 84 10.29 10.69 -6.98
N SER A 85 9.96 11.66 -6.14
CA SER A 85 9.04 12.72 -6.52
C SER A 85 9.38 14.03 -5.83
N LYS A 86 8.96 15.12 -6.47
CA LYS A 86 9.13 16.47 -5.95
C LYS A 86 7.90 17.30 -6.28
N SER A 87 7.46 18.12 -5.32
CA SER A 87 6.31 18.99 -5.50
C SER A 87 6.29 20.12 -4.49
N GLU A 88 5.57 21.18 -4.85
CA GLU A 88 5.07 22.15 -3.88
C GLU A 88 3.92 21.56 -3.08
N ILE A 89 3.86 21.89 -1.79
CA ILE A 89 2.75 21.48 -0.94
C ILE A 89 1.65 22.53 -1.03
N THR A 90 0.51 22.14 -1.60
CA THR A 90 -0.70 22.97 -1.67
C THR A 90 -1.84 22.31 -0.87
N LYS A 91 -3.00 22.97 -0.78
CA LYS A 91 -4.18 22.35 -0.16
C LYS A 91 -4.97 21.48 -1.14
N SER A 92 -4.68 21.61 -2.44
CA SER A 92 -5.46 21.01 -3.52
C SER A 92 -4.84 19.74 -4.09
N LYS A 93 -3.68 19.32 -3.57
CA LYS A 93 -2.92 18.16 -4.05
C LYS A 93 -2.53 17.28 -2.89
N GLU A 94 -2.68 15.98 -3.04
CA GLU A 94 -2.19 15.00 -2.08
C GLU A 94 -0.84 14.48 -2.55
N ILE A 95 0.25 15.10 -2.08
CA ILE A 95 1.60 14.67 -2.47
C ILE A 95 2.11 13.62 -1.50
N GLY A 96 2.53 12.46 -1.99
CA GLY A 96 2.92 11.36 -1.13
C GLY A 96 3.36 10.11 -1.86
N PHE A 97 3.22 8.98 -1.19
CA PHE A 97 3.43 7.67 -1.78
C PHE A 97 2.52 6.63 -1.13
N LEU A 98 2.25 5.58 -1.89
CA LEU A 98 1.45 4.45 -1.47
C LEU A 98 2.09 3.16 -1.97
N ARG A 99 2.12 2.15 -1.11
CA ARG A 99 2.48 0.78 -1.42
C ARG A 99 1.39 -0.14 -0.90
N ASP A 100 0.71 -0.83 -1.82
CA ASP A 100 -0.31 -1.83 -1.50
C ASP A 100 0.25 -3.23 -1.75
N TYR A 101 0.48 -3.99 -0.68
CA TYR A 101 1.05 -5.34 -0.72
C TYR A 101 0.02 -6.43 -1.02
N ASN A 102 -1.25 -6.09 -1.27
CA ASN A 102 -2.26 -7.07 -1.66
C ASN A 102 -1.98 -7.58 -3.09
N GLU A 103 -2.12 -8.89 -3.31
CA GLU A 103 -1.86 -9.54 -4.61
C GLU A 103 -2.76 -9.00 -5.74
N ASN A 104 -3.95 -8.53 -5.39
CA ASN A 104 -4.96 -8.03 -6.33
C ASN A 104 -5.04 -6.49 -6.32
N ALA A 105 -3.99 -5.79 -5.89
CA ALA A 105 -3.98 -4.33 -5.89
C ALA A 105 -3.96 -3.78 -7.33
N ASP A 106 -4.95 -2.96 -7.69
CA ASP A 106 -5.01 -2.30 -9.00
C ASP A 106 -3.77 -1.41 -9.24
N GLN A 107 -3.30 -0.75 -8.16
CA GLN A 107 -2.12 0.10 -8.17
C GLN A 107 -1.23 -0.28 -6.98
N PRO A 108 -0.29 -1.22 -7.15
CA PRO A 108 0.55 -1.71 -6.06
C PRO A 108 1.54 -0.65 -5.55
N PHE A 109 1.86 0.35 -6.36
CA PHE A 109 2.76 1.44 -6.00
C PHE A 109 2.38 2.75 -6.71
N ILE A 110 2.35 3.85 -5.94
CA ILE A 110 2.11 5.21 -6.43
C ILE A 110 3.08 6.15 -5.70
N ILE A 111 3.61 7.15 -6.42
CA ILE A 111 4.45 8.19 -5.84
C ILE A 111 4.19 9.54 -6.52
N GLY A 112 4.21 10.61 -5.75
CA GLY A 112 3.98 11.97 -6.23
C GLY A 112 2.54 12.40 -5.98
N ASP A 113 1.86 12.82 -7.04
CA ASP A 113 0.48 13.32 -6.96
C ASP A 113 -0.47 12.13 -6.83
N LEU A 114 -1.08 11.97 -5.64
CA LEU A 114 -2.00 10.88 -5.34
C LEU A 114 -3.44 11.24 -5.74
N ARG A 115 -3.77 12.55 -5.81
CA ARG A 115 -5.06 13.12 -6.20
C ARG A 115 -4.97 14.58 -6.61
#